data_AF-A0A2S3WJ44-F1
#
_entry.id   AF-A0A2S3WJ44-F1
#
_cell.length_a   1.000
_cell.length_b   1.000
_cell.length_c   1.000
_cell.angle_alpha   90.00
_cell.angle_beta   90.00
_cell.angle_gamma   90.00
#
_symmetry.space_group_name_H-M   'P 1'
#
loop_
_entity.id
_entity.type
_entity.pdbx_description
1 polymer ?
#
loop_
_entity_poly.entity_id
_entity_poly.type
_entity_poly.pdbx_seq_one_letter_code
_entity_poly.pdbx_strand_id
1 'polypeptide(L)'
;MVSEVVAYLRVSTGAQEKSGLGLEAQRDYVQAAARQQGWTIVAEYIETVSGTIAPHHRPECKAALALGLPILVAKVDRISRDVEHIAGLMKRATLKVATMPHADSFQLHLFAALAQQEREFIAGRTRDALAALQRDAYNGKLDAMGKVANRTATLARGRTDQNRAKAREAVQNRVSRWAETLRDPIDLCIRKGAGSLKAVADCMNEKNIATSRGGKWSPMQVSRVMQVLGLRFGKA
;
A
#
# COMPACT_ATOMS: atom_id res chain seq x y z
N MET A 1 13.39 -29.74 -19.15
CA MET A 1 12.02 -29.20 -19.25
C MET A 1 12.13 -27.69 -19.27
N VAL A 2 11.55 -27.05 -20.29
CA VAL A 2 11.45 -25.58 -20.35
C VAL A 2 10.36 -25.15 -19.40
N SER A 3 10.65 -24.23 -18.49
CA SER A 3 9.67 -23.74 -17.50
C SER A 3 9.03 -22.47 -18.03
N GLU A 4 7.71 -22.46 -18.17
CA GLU A 4 6.96 -21.26 -18.52
C GLU A 4 6.88 -20.30 -17.33
N VAL A 5 6.99 -19.00 -17.59
CA VAL A 5 6.97 -17.93 -16.58
C VAL A 5 6.24 -16.70 -17.12
N VAL A 6 5.74 -15.87 -16.21
CA VAL A 6 5.09 -14.60 -16.51
C VAL A 6 5.97 -13.45 -16.04
N ALA A 7 6.36 -12.56 -16.94
CA ALA A 7 7.15 -11.39 -16.60
C ALA A 7 6.26 -10.30 -15.96
N TYR A 8 6.69 -9.78 -14.81
CA TYR A 8 6.03 -8.66 -14.15
C TYR A 8 7.01 -7.51 -13.93
N LEU A 9 6.69 -6.37 -14.54
CA LEU A 9 7.47 -5.13 -14.46
C LEU A 9 6.63 -4.04 -13.81
N ARG A 10 7.30 -3.04 -13.23
CA ARG A 10 6.60 -1.90 -12.63
C ARG A 10 7.30 -0.58 -12.94
N VAL A 11 6.52 0.42 -13.30
CA VAL A 11 6.95 1.81 -13.46
C VAL A 11 6.41 2.64 -12.30
N SER A 12 7.25 3.50 -11.70
CA SER A 12 6.77 4.47 -10.70
C SER A 12 6.12 5.67 -11.41
N THR A 13 4.87 5.96 -11.06
CA THR A 13 4.06 7.05 -11.62
C THR A 13 4.50 8.48 -11.26
N GLY A 14 5.56 8.66 -10.46
CA GLY A 14 5.92 9.97 -9.90
C GLY A 14 7.00 10.75 -10.65
N ALA A 15 7.93 10.08 -11.33
CA ALA A 15 9.01 10.71 -12.08
C ALA A 15 9.78 9.62 -12.81
N GLN A 16 10.07 9.84 -14.09
CA GLN A 16 11.24 9.24 -14.73
C GLN A 16 12.49 9.54 -13.87
N GLU A 17 13.44 8.61 -13.83
CA GLU A 17 14.85 8.85 -13.51
C GLU A 17 15.26 9.29 -12.09
N LYS A 18 15.33 8.37 -11.12
CA LYS A 18 16.40 8.47 -10.09
C LYS A 18 17.03 7.15 -9.64
N SER A 19 16.50 5.97 -10.00
CA SER A 19 17.03 4.68 -9.53
C SER A 19 17.67 3.80 -10.61
N GLY A 20 18.03 4.34 -11.77
CA GLY A 20 18.91 3.68 -12.74
C GLY A 20 18.41 2.37 -13.36
N LEU A 21 17.16 1.98 -13.14
CA LEU A 21 16.55 0.80 -13.73
C LEU A 21 15.21 1.20 -14.34
N GLY A 22 15.27 1.71 -15.56
CA GLY A 22 14.09 1.92 -16.39
C GLY A 22 13.30 0.62 -16.59
N LEU A 23 12.14 0.73 -17.23
CA LEU A 23 11.37 -0.43 -17.67
C LEU A 23 12.26 -1.35 -18.54
N GLU A 24 13.06 -0.77 -19.43
CA GLU A 24 13.99 -1.52 -20.29
C GLU A 24 15.03 -2.31 -19.49
N ALA A 25 15.67 -1.70 -18.49
CA ALA A 25 16.63 -2.44 -17.67
C ALA A 25 15.99 -3.60 -16.88
N GLN A 26 14.72 -3.45 -16.46
CA GLN A 26 13.97 -4.55 -15.86
C GLN A 26 13.72 -5.67 -16.88
N ARG A 27 13.32 -5.30 -18.10
CA ARG A 27 13.10 -6.23 -19.20
C ARG A 27 14.39 -6.97 -19.56
N ASP A 28 15.52 -6.28 -19.63
CA ASP A 28 16.83 -6.87 -19.90
C ASP A 28 17.21 -7.94 -18.86
N TYR A 29 17.02 -7.64 -17.57
CA TYR A 29 17.28 -8.64 -16.52
C TYR A 29 16.40 -9.88 -16.66
N VAL A 30 15.09 -9.67 -16.84
CA VAL A 30 14.11 -10.75 -16.98
C VAL A 30 14.44 -11.61 -18.21
N GLN A 31 14.73 -10.99 -19.34
CA GLN A 31 15.08 -11.66 -20.59
C GLN A 31 16.43 -12.40 -20.50
N ALA A 32 17.43 -11.81 -19.86
CA ALA A 32 18.72 -12.46 -19.64
C ALA A 32 18.58 -13.69 -18.73
N ALA A 33 17.86 -13.56 -17.62
CA ALA A 33 17.60 -14.68 -16.71
C ALA A 33 16.78 -15.79 -17.37
N ALA A 34 15.74 -15.43 -18.14
CA ALA A 34 14.93 -16.41 -18.85
C ALA A 34 15.77 -17.23 -19.85
N ARG A 35 16.64 -16.57 -20.63
CA ARG A 35 17.58 -17.24 -21.53
C ARG A 35 18.56 -18.15 -20.80
N GLN A 36 19.17 -17.66 -19.71
CA GLN A 36 20.15 -18.42 -18.94
C GLN A 36 19.55 -19.66 -18.27
N GLN A 37 18.29 -19.57 -17.83
CA GLN A 37 17.62 -20.62 -17.06
C GLN A 37 16.72 -21.52 -17.92
N GLY A 38 16.64 -21.26 -19.23
CA GLY A 38 15.74 -21.98 -20.13
C GLY A 38 14.26 -21.79 -19.77
N TRP A 39 13.87 -20.58 -19.37
CA TRP A 39 12.48 -20.22 -19.12
C TRP A 39 11.86 -19.55 -20.34
N THR A 40 10.59 -19.85 -20.60
CA THR A 40 9.79 -19.19 -21.64
C THR A 40 8.88 -18.16 -21.01
N ILE A 41 9.04 -16.89 -21.38
CA ILE A 41 8.14 -15.82 -20.94
C ILE A 41 6.89 -15.85 -21.81
N VAL A 42 5.75 -16.24 -21.24
CA VAL A 42 4.49 -16.39 -21.99
C VAL A 42 3.66 -15.11 -22.03
N ALA A 43 3.88 -14.21 -21.07
CA ALA A 43 3.18 -12.93 -20.95
C ALA A 43 4.04 -11.92 -20.20
N GLU A 44 3.85 -10.64 -20.52
CA GLU A 44 4.48 -9.50 -19.84
C GLU A 44 3.38 -8.57 -19.31
N TYR A 45 3.45 -8.25 -18.01
CA TYR A 45 2.52 -7.35 -17.34
C TYR A 45 3.27 -6.13 -16.79
N ILE A 46 2.78 -4.93 -17.12
CA ILE A 46 3.43 -3.67 -16.77
C ILE A 46 2.56 -2.88 -15.80
N GLU A 47 2.96 -2.89 -14.53
CA GLU A 47 2.24 -2.20 -13.47
C GLU A 47 2.58 -0.71 -13.39
N THR A 48 1.54 0.10 -13.26
CA THR A 48 1.66 1.56 -13.00
C THR A 48 1.22 1.93 -11.58
N VAL A 49 0.52 1.02 -10.89
CA VAL A 49 0.09 1.23 -9.51
C VAL A 49 1.28 1.28 -8.54
N SER A 50 1.14 2.11 -7.50
CA SER A 50 2.14 2.31 -6.46
C SER A 50 2.61 1.01 -5.82
N GLY A 51 3.92 0.90 -5.58
CA GLY A 51 4.55 -0.19 -4.83
C GLY A 51 4.11 -0.27 -3.36
N THR A 52 3.42 0.74 -2.84
CA THR A 52 2.83 0.74 -1.48
C THR A 52 1.57 -0.12 -1.39
N ILE A 53 0.93 -0.45 -2.51
CA ILE A 53 -0.22 -1.34 -2.54
C ILE A 53 0.29 -2.78 -2.63
N ALA A 54 -0.27 -3.70 -1.85
CA ALA A 54 0.12 -5.11 -1.91
C ALA A 54 -0.01 -5.65 -3.35
N PRO A 55 0.95 -6.44 -3.87
CA PRO A 55 0.95 -6.91 -5.25
C PRO A 55 -0.39 -7.52 -5.69
N HIS A 56 -0.96 -8.40 -4.87
CA HIS A 56 -2.23 -9.07 -5.15
C HIS A 56 -3.46 -8.14 -5.19
N HIS A 57 -3.35 -6.87 -4.82
CA HIS A 57 -4.39 -5.87 -4.97
C HIS A 57 -4.24 -5.01 -6.24
N ARG A 58 -3.12 -5.14 -6.95
CA ARG A 58 -2.85 -4.37 -8.16
C ARG A 58 -3.39 -5.11 -9.40
N PRO A 59 -3.95 -4.39 -10.39
CA PRO A 59 -4.67 -5.01 -11.51
C PRO A 59 -3.78 -5.92 -12.34
N GLU A 60 -2.58 -5.47 -12.70
CA GLU A 60 -1.66 -6.22 -13.57
C GLU A 60 -1.08 -7.44 -12.85
N CYS A 61 -0.79 -7.31 -11.56
CA CYS A 61 -0.32 -8.45 -10.76
C CYS A 61 -1.44 -9.48 -10.53
N LYS A 62 -2.71 -9.06 -10.39
CA LYS A 62 -3.84 -9.99 -10.35
C LYS A 62 -3.99 -10.76 -11.68
N ALA A 63 -3.87 -10.06 -12.81
CA ALA A 63 -3.93 -10.69 -14.13
C ALA A 63 -2.78 -11.69 -14.31
N ALA A 64 -1.56 -11.34 -13.91
CA ALA A 64 -0.42 -12.25 -13.91
C ALA A 64 -0.64 -13.48 -13.02
N LEU A 65 -1.19 -13.29 -11.80
CA LEU A 65 -1.51 -14.38 -10.88
C LEU A 65 -2.58 -15.33 -11.42
N ALA A 66 -3.54 -14.83 -12.20
CA ALA A 66 -4.62 -15.63 -12.77
C ALA A 66 -4.12 -16.68 -13.78
N LEU A 67 -2.92 -16.50 -14.34
CA LEU A 67 -2.31 -17.48 -15.24
C LEU A 67 -1.80 -18.74 -14.51
N GLY A 68 -1.67 -18.71 -13.18
CA GLY A 68 -1.20 -19.86 -12.39
C GLY A 68 0.26 -20.25 -12.65
N LEU A 69 1.03 -19.41 -13.34
CA LEU A 69 2.42 -19.63 -13.68
C LEU A 69 3.36 -18.89 -12.71
N PRO A 70 4.63 -19.31 -12.60
CA PRO A 70 5.63 -18.58 -11.83
C PRO A 70 5.80 -17.15 -12.32
N ILE A 71 5.82 -16.19 -11.39
CA ILE A 71 6.01 -14.78 -11.69
C ILE A 71 7.50 -14.46 -11.67
N LEU A 72 8.02 -13.96 -12.78
CA LEU A 72 9.40 -13.50 -12.95
C LEU A 72 9.49 -11.98 -12.80
N VAL A 73 10.31 -11.53 -11.85
CA VAL A 73 10.57 -10.11 -11.60
C VAL A 73 12.07 -9.81 -11.69
N ALA A 74 12.43 -8.58 -12.06
CA ALA A 74 13.84 -8.21 -12.16
C ALA A 74 14.58 -8.30 -10.81
N LYS A 75 13.99 -7.72 -9.75
CA LYS A 75 14.52 -7.68 -8.37
C LYS A 75 13.37 -7.72 -7.36
N VAL A 76 13.65 -8.17 -6.13
CA VAL A 76 12.66 -8.22 -5.03
C VAL A 76 12.03 -6.85 -4.75
N ASP A 77 12.81 -5.77 -4.78
CA ASP A 77 12.32 -4.42 -4.49
C ASP A 77 11.45 -3.80 -5.60
N ARG A 78 11.35 -4.45 -6.77
CA ARG A 78 10.47 -4.04 -7.88
C ARG A 78 9.03 -4.54 -7.68
N ILE A 79 8.85 -5.71 -7.07
CA ILE A 79 7.53 -6.26 -6.73
C ILE A 79 6.96 -5.61 -5.47
N SER A 80 7.73 -5.56 -4.38
CA SER A 80 7.35 -4.86 -3.14
C SER A 80 8.58 -4.60 -2.26
N ARG A 81 8.49 -3.63 -1.36
CA ARG A 81 9.51 -3.33 -0.34
C ARG A 81 8.99 -3.58 1.08
N ASP A 82 8.04 -4.48 1.18
CA ASP A 82 7.30 -4.80 2.39
C ASP A 82 7.30 -6.32 2.52
N VAL A 83 7.74 -6.81 3.68
CA VAL A 83 7.89 -8.24 3.95
C VAL A 83 6.54 -8.96 3.90
N GLU A 84 5.49 -8.35 4.44
CA GLU A 84 4.15 -8.92 4.46
C GLU A 84 3.61 -9.07 3.03
N HIS A 85 3.83 -8.06 2.18
CA HIS A 85 3.43 -8.13 0.78
C HIS A 85 4.13 -9.26 0.02
N ILE A 86 5.43 -9.47 0.25
CA ILE A 86 6.21 -10.51 -0.43
C ILE A 86 5.77 -11.88 0.09
N ALA A 87 5.63 -12.03 1.40
CA ALA A 87 5.12 -13.26 2.01
C ALA A 87 3.71 -13.61 1.49
N GLY A 88 2.84 -12.61 1.39
CA GLY A 88 1.49 -12.78 0.84
C GLY A 88 1.49 -13.19 -0.63
N LEU A 89 2.45 -12.70 -1.43
CA LEU A 89 2.62 -13.10 -2.83
C LEU A 89 3.15 -14.53 -2.95
N MET A 90 4.17 -14.89 -2.16
CA MET A 90 4.78 -16.23 -2.17
C MET A 90 3.79 -17.33 -1.74
N LYS A 91 2.78 -17.00 -0.93
CA LYS A 91 1.66 -17.90 -0.61
C LYS A 91 0.71 -18.14 -1.78
N ARG A 92 0.74 -17.29 -2.82
CA ARG A 92 -0.20 -17.32 -3.96
C ARG A 92 0.44 -17.80 -5.25
N ALA A 93 1.73 -17.56 -5.44
CA ALA A 93 2.46 -17.97 -6.62
C ALA A 93 3.94 -18.18 -6.34
N THR A 94 4.57 -19.02 -7.16
CA THR A 94 6.03 -19.16 -7.19
C THR A 94 6.65 -17.87 -7.72
N LEU A 95 7.50 -17.24 -6.92
CA LEU A 95 8.22 -16.03 -7.29
C LEU A 95 9.62 -16.40 -7.79
N LYS A 96 9.97 -15.96 -8.99
CA LYS A 96 11.32 -16.04 -9.58
C LYS A 96 11.91 -14.65 -9.69
N VAL A 97 13.18 -14.50 -9.32
CA VAL A 97 13.87 -13.21 -9.34
C VAL A 97 15.05 -13.30 -10.30
N ALA A 98 15.10 -12.43 -11.30
CA ALA A 98 16.12 -12.47 -12.35
C ALA A 98 17.54 -12.32 -11.81
N THR A 99 17.75 -11.45 -10.82
CA THR A 99 19.07 -11.29 -10.17
C THR A 99 19.41 -12.40 -9.19
N MET A 100 18.46 -13.26 -8.85
CA MET A 100 18.66 -14.40 -7.95
C MET A 100 17.86 -15.62 -8.43
N PRO A 101 18.23 -16.24 -9.57
CA PRO A 101 17.40 -17.26 -10.21
C PRO A 101 17.18 -18.52 -9.36
N HIS A 102 18.10 -18.79 -8.43
CA HIS A 102 18.10 -19.95 -7.54
C HIS A 102 17.71 -19.58 -6.10
N ALA A 103 17.13 -18.39 -5.89
CA ALA A 103 16.72 -17.99 -4.55
C ALA A 103 15.65 -18.93 -3.99
N ASP A 104 15.89 -19.47 -2.80
CA ASP A 104 14.86 -20.20 -2.07
C ASP A 104 13.91 -19.24 -1.33
N SER A 105 12.86 -19.81 -0.73
CA SER A 105 11.86 -19.04 0.02
C SER A 105 12.49 -18.25 1.18
N PHE A 106 13.44 -18.86 1.90
CA PHE A 106 14.12 -18.23 3.02
C PHE A 106 14.91 -17.00 2.59
N GLN A 107 15.70 -17.13 1.51
CA GLN A 107 16.46 -16.03 0.93
C GLN A 107 15.53 -14.90 0.48
N LEU A 108 14.44 -15.21 -0.23
CA LEU A 108 13.47 -14.19 -0.64
C LEU A 108 12.89 -13.41 0.54
N HIS A 109 12.56 -14.09 1.65
CA HIS A 109 12.12 -13.44 2.88
C HIS A 109 13.21 -12.59 3.54
N LEU A 110 14.46 -13.06 3.56
CA LEU A 110 15.59 -12.30 4.09
C LEU A 110 15.84 -11.02 3.28
N PHE A 111 15.85 -11.11 1.95
CA PHE A 111 16.01 -9.94 1.08
C PHE A 111 14.82 -8.98 1.19
N ALA A 112 13.60 -9.49 1.39
CA ALA A 112 12.44 -8.66 1.68
C ALA A 112 12.63 -7.85 2.97
N ALA A 113 13.13 -8.49 4.04
CA ALA A 113 13.35 -7.87 5.34
C ALA A 113 14.45 -6.80 5.26
N LEU A 114 15.57 -7.10 4.59
CA LEU A 114 16.64 -6.14 4.36
C LEU A 114 16.16 -4.93 3.55
N ALA A 115 15.36 -5.15 2.49
CA ALA A 115 14.82 -4.06 1.68
C ALA A 115 13.84 -3.18 2.47
N GLN A 116 13.06 -3.77 3.38
CA GLN A 116 12.17 -3.02 4.27
C GLN A 116 12.97 -2.19 5.27
N GLN A 117 13.96 -2.78 5.95
CA GLN A 117 14.83 -2.09 6.89
C GLN A 117 15.57 -0.91 6.24
N GLU A 118 16.11 -1.11 5.03
CA GLU A 118 16.78 -0.04 4.29
C GLU A 118 15.81 1.11 3.97
N ARG A 119 14.58 0.79 3.56
CA ARG A 119 13.54 1.79 3.32
C ARG A 119 13.21 2.57 4.59
N GLU A 120 13.09 1.90 5.72
CA GLU A 120 12.80 2.52 7.02
C GLU A 120 13.96 3.42 7.46
N PHE A 121 15.21 3.00 7.29
CA PHE A 121 16.39 3.82 7.56
C PHE A 121 16.47 5.06 6.67
N ILE A 122 16.25 4.93 5.36
CA ILE A 122 16.20 6.08 4.45
C ILE A 122 15.10 7.05 4.87
N ALA A 123 13.92 6.52 5.24
CA ALA A 123 12.80 7.34 5.69
C ALA A 123 13.13 8.06 7.02
N GLY A 124 13.76 7.37 7.96
CA GLY A 124 14.25 7.94 9.22
C GLY A 124 15.26 9.05 8.99
N ARG A 125 16.33 8.78 8.24
CA ARG A 125 17.37 9.77 7.90
C ARG A 125 16.79 11.01 7.22
N THR A 126 15.84 10.82 6.30
CA THR A 126 15.16 11.94 5.62
C THR A 126 14.34 12.77 6.61
N ARG A 127 13.62 12.12 7.52
CA ARG A 127 12.83 12.78 8.57
C ARG A 127 13.73 13.58 9.51
N ASP A 128 14.84 13.01 9.94
CA ASP A 128 15.78 13.64 10.86
C ASP A 128 16.48 14.82 10.20
N ALA A 129 16.88 14.68 8.92
CA ALA A 129 17.44 15.76 8.12
C ALA A 129 16.44 16.91 7.92
N LEU A 130 15.16 16.60 7.65
CA LEU A 130 14.11 17.61 7.53
C LEU A 130 13.84 18.31 8.87
N ALA A 131 13.85 17.57 9.99
CA ALA A 131 13.68 18.15 11.31
C ALA A 131 14.85 19.07 11.69
N ALA A 132 16.08 18.67 11.39
CA ALA A 132 17.28 19.49 11.56
C ALA A 132 17.20 20.76 10.71
N LEU A 133 16.82 20.64 9.43
CA LEU A 133 16.63 21.78 8.54
C LEU A 133 15.57 22.76 9.06
N GLN A 134 14.46 22.25 9.59
CA GLN A 134 13.40 23.08 10.17
C GLN A 134 13.88 23.82 11.43
N ARG A 135 14.64 23.16 12.31
CA ARG A 135 15.25 23.79 13.50
C ARG A 135 16.24 24.88 13.11
N ASP A 136 17.10 24.59 12.14
CA ASP A 136 18.08 25.55 11.63
C ASP A 136 17.41 26.78 11.01
N ALA A 137 16.30 26.59 10.28
CA ALA A 137 15.51 27.69 9.75
C ALA A 137 14.85 28.52 10.86
N TYR A 138 14.32 27.88 11.91
CA TYR A 138 13.76 28.56 13.08
C TYR A 138 14.82 29.39 13.83
N ASN A 139 16.06 28.87 13.90
CA ASN A 139 17.20 29.56 14.51
C ASN A 139 17.83 30.64 13.60
N GLY A 140 17.20 31.00 12.47
CA GLY A 140 17.61 32.12 11.63
C GLY A 140 18.73 31.83 10.63
N LYS A 141 19.10 30.57 10.37
CA LYS A 141 20.06 30.27 9.29
C LYS A 141 19.43 30.54 7.92
N LEU A 142 19.95 31.54 7.21
CA LEU A 142 19.40 32.02 5.93
C LEU A 142 19.27 30.92 4.86
N ASP A 143 20.28 30.05 4.70
CA ASP A 143 20.21 28.94 3.74
C ASP A 143 19.11 27.92 4.10
N ALA A 144 18.96 27.61 5.40
CA ALA A 144 17.91 26.71 5.86
C ALA A 144 16.51 27.31 5.64
N MET A 145 16.34 28.61 5.92
CA MET A 145 15.09 29.33 5.64
C MET A 145 14.73 29.28 4.15
N GLY A 146 15.70 29.54 3.26
CA GLY A 146 15.52 29.46 1.82
C GLY A 146 15.09 28.06 1.35
N LYS A 147 15.73 27.01 1.86
CA LYS A 147 15.38 25.61 1.56
C LYS A 147 13.97 25.25 2.02
N VAL A 148 13.57 25.67 3.22
CA VAL A 148 12.21 25.44 3.75
C VAL A 148 11.17 26.20 2.93
N ALA A 149 11.43 27.45 2.56
CA ALA A 149 10.55 28.26 1.72
C ALA A 149 10.35 27.63 0.33
N ASN A 150 11.44 27.21 -0.33
CA ASN A 150 11.40 26.55 -1.64
C ASN A 150 10.60 25.24 -1.60
N ARG A 151 10.80 24.42 -0.56
CA ARG A 151 10.02 23.19 -0.35
C ARG A 151 8.54 23.51 -0.16
N THR A 152 8.22 24.52 0.63
CA THR A 152 6.83 24.94 0.90
C THR A 152 6.15 25.43 -0.39
N ALA A 153 6.82 26.25 -1.18
CA ALA A 153 6.33 26.71 -2.48
C ALA A 153 6.12 25.53 -3.45
N THR A 154 7.06 24.59 -3.51
CA THR A 154 6.94 23.39 -4.37
C THR A 154 5.75 22.53 -3.98
N LEU A 155 5.55 22.28 -2.68
CA LEU A 155 4.39 21.55 -2.18
C LEU A 155 3.08 22.29 -2.47
N ALA A 156 3.07 23.62 -2.39
CA ALA A 156 1.89 24.42 -2.71
C ALA A 156 1.49 24.26 -4.19
N ARG A 157 2.45 24.27 -5.12
CA ARG A 157 2.19 24.00 -6.56
C ARG A 157 1.56 22.63 -6.80
N GLY A 158 1.97 21.63 -6.01
CA GLY A 158 1.41 20.27 -6.09
C GLY A 158 -0.01 20.13 -5.53
N ARG A 159 -0.54 21.11 -4.77
CA ARG A 159 -1.89 21.07 -4.16
C ARG A 159 -2.98 21.59 -5.12
N THR A 160 -2.96 21.10 -6.35
CA THR A 160 -4.01 21.37 -7.35
C THR A 160 -5.37 20.84 -6.89
N ASP A 161 -6.46 21.37 -7.44
CA ASP A 161 -7.82 20.92 -7.08
C ASP A 161 -8.04 19.44 -7.42
N GLN A 162 -7.43 18.96 -8.50
CA GLN A 162 -7.43 17.53 -8.85
C GLN A 162 -6.76 16.68 -7.75
N ASN A 163 -5.60 17.10 -7.24
CA ASN A 163 -4.91 16.36 -6.18
C ASN A 163 -5.67 16.45 -4.85
N ARG A 164 -6.34 17.58 -4.56
CA ARG A 164 -7.23 17.71 -3.41
C ARG A 164 -8.46 16.81 -3.53
N ALA A 165 -9.05 16.69 -4.71
CA ALA A 165 -10.17 15.79 -4.98
C ALA A 165 -9.77 14.33 -4.77
N LYS A 166 -8.64 13.89 -5.35
CA LYS A 166 -8.08 12.55 -5.13
C LYS A 166 -7.80 12.27 -3.65
N ALA A 167 -7.29 13.26 -2.91
CA ALA A 167 -7.07 13.12 -1.47
C ALA A 167 -8.38 12.96 -0.68
N ARG A 168 -9.41 13.74 -1.02
CA ARG A 168 -10.75 13.62 -0.41
C ARG A 168 -11.37 12.26 -0.70
N GLU A 169 -11.28 11.80 -1.94
CA GLU A 169 -11.76 10.47 -2.36
C GLU A 169 -11.03 9.35 -1.61
N ALA A 170 -9.70 9.41 -1.49
CA ALA A 170 -8.93 8.44 -0.73
C ALA A 170 -9.33 8.39 0.75
N VAL A 171 -9.60 9.55 1.36
CA VAL A 171 -10.11 9.62 2.74
C VAL A 171 -11.52 9.03 2.84
N GLN A 172 -12.42 9.38 1.93
CA GLN A 172 -13.79 8.84 1.85
C GLN A 172 -13.77 7.30 1.71
N ASN A 173 -12.94 6.77 0.82
CA ASN A 173 -12.79 5.33 0.61
C ASN A 173 -12.25 4.61 1.86
N ARG A 174 -11.29 5.21 2.56
CA ARG A 174 -10.77 4.67 3.83
C ARG A 174 -11.86 4.65 4.91
N VAL A 175 -12.62 5.73 5.03
CA VAL A 175 -13.73 5.82 6.00
C VAL A 175 -14.81 4.80 5.67
N SER A 176 -15.19 4.69 4.40
CA SER A 176 -16.22 3.74 3.94
C SER A 176 -15.80 2.30 4.18
N ARG A 177 -14.55 1.94 3.83
CA ARG A 177 -14.01 0.58 4.08
C ARG A 177 -13.99 0.24 5.56
N TRP A 178 -13.58 1.17 6.41
CA TRP A 178 -13.61 0.96 7.86
C TRP A 178 -15.05 0.85 8.39
N ALA A 179 -15.95 1.73 7.95
CA ALA A 179 -17.36 1.66 8.32
C ALA A 179 -17.96 0.30 7.95
N GLU A 180 -17.62 -0.25 6.78
CA GLU A 180 -18.13 -1.55 6.32
C GLU A 180 -17.76 -2.69 7.27
N THR A 181 -16.58 -2.65 7.92
CA THR A 181 -16.22 -3.63 8.96
C THR A 181 -17.11 -3.59 10.20
N LEU A 182 -17.86 -2.50 10.38
CA LEU A 182 -18.79 -2.30 11.49
C LEU A 182 -20.23 -2.63 11.15
N ARG A 183 -20.54 -2.98 9.88
CA ARG A 183 -21.89 -3.32 9.46
C ARG A 183 -22.44 -4.48 10.29
N ASP A 184 -21.75 -5.61 10.32
CA ASP A 184 -22.23 -6.81 11.02
C ASP A 184 -22.34 -6.60 12.55
N PRO A 185 -21.37 -5.96 13.24
CA PRO A 185 -21.52 -5.58 14.63
C PRO A 185 -22.76 -4.73 14.94
N ILE A 186 -23.02 -3.70 14.13
CA ILE A 186 -24.15 -2.79 14.33
C ILE A 186 -25.47 -3.52 14.05
N ASP A 187 -25.54 -4.28 12.95
CA ASP A 187 -26.74 -5.04 12.58
C ASP A 187 -27.08 -6.08 13.66
N LEU A 188 -26.07 -6.76 14.20
CA LEU A 188 -26.25 -7.70 15.32
C LEU A 188 -26.80 -7.00 16.56
N CYS A 189 -26.31 -5.79 16.90
CA CYS A 189 -26.86 -5.02 18.03
C CYS A 189 -28.32 -4.64 17.79
N ILE A 190 -28.67 -4.20 16.57
CA ILE A 190 -30.06 -3.86 16.21
C ILE A 190 -30.97 -5.09 16.32
N ARG A 191 -30.56 -6.24 15.75
CA ARG A 191 -31.32 -7.50 15.82
C ARG A 191 -31.50 -8.02 17.25
N LYS A 192 -30.57 -7.71 18.15
CA LYS A 192 -30.67 -8.03 19.59
C LYS A 192 -31.58 -7.07 20.37
N GLY A 193 -32.20 -6.09 19.72
CA GLY A 193 -33.17 -5.17 20.34
C GLY A 193 -32.63 -3.77 20.61
N ALA A 194 -31.44 -3.41 20.11
CA ALA A 194 -30.96 -2.03 20.22
C ALA A 194 -31.75 -1.09 19.28
N GLY A 195 -32.86 -0.54 19.79
CA GLY A 195 -33.77 0.34 19.04
C GLY A 195 -33.38 1.82 19.01
N SER A 196 -32.26 2.21 19.62
CA SER A 196 -31.78 3.60 19.65
C SER A 196 -30.28 3.68 19.43
N LEU A 197 -29.80 4.84 18.98
CA LEU A 197 -28.38 5.11 18.80
C LEU A 197 -27.57 4.90 20.10
N LYS A 198 -28.20 5.22 21.24
CA LYS A 198 -27.61 4.97 22.57
C LYS A 198 -27.49 3.48 22.85
N ALA A 199 -28.56 2.71 22.66
CA ALA A 199 -28.55 1.27 22.87
C ALA A 199 -27.53 0.56 21.95
N VAL A 200 -27.35 1.02 20.72
CA VAL A 200 -26.32 0.49 19.82
C VAL A 200 -24.92 0.84 20.33
N ALA A 201 -24.69 2.09 20.76
CA ALA A 201 -23.39 2.49 21.31
C ALA A 201 -23.03 1.67 22.56
N ASP A 202 -23.99 1.47 23.46
CA ASP A 202 -23.83 0.68 24.68
C ASP A 202 -23.53 -0.80 24.32
N CYS A 203 -24.29 -1.40 23.40
CA CYS A 203 -24.04 -2.75 22.89
C CYS A 203 -22.65 -2.92 22.27
N MET A 204 -22.17 -1.95 21.48
CA MET A 204 -20.83 -1.98 20.89
C MET A 204 -19.74 -1.87 21.97
N ASN A 205 -19.95 -1.04 22.99
CA ASN A 205 -19.04 -0.87 24.11
C ASN A 205 -18.97 -2.14 24.99
N GLU A 206 -20.11 -2.76 25.28
CA GLU A 206 -20.20 -4.04 26.01
C GLU A 206 -19.45 -5.16 25.28
N LYS A 207 -19.50 -5.16 23.94
CA LYS A 207 -18.77 -6.11 23.09
C LYS A 207 -17.27 -5.78 22.94
N ASN A 208 -16.77 -4.76 23.63
CA ASN A 208 -15.39 -4.26 23.51
C ASN A 208 -14.97 -3.92 22.08
N ILE A 209 -15.92 -3.49 21.24
CA ILE A 209 -15.63 -3.05 19.87
C ILE A 209 -15.24 -1.58 19.94
N ALA A 210 -13.95 -1.29 19.81
CA ALA A 210 -13.45 0.08 19.92
C ALA A 210 -13.72 0.92 18.65
N THR A 211 -13.82 2.24 18.83
CA THR A 211 -13.81 3.19 17.72
C THR A 211 -12.46 3.18 16.99
N SER A 212 -12.36 3.84 15.83
CA SER A 212 -11.12 3.90 15.02
C SER A 212 -9.89 4.47 15.77
N ARG A 213 -10.09 5.16 16.89
CA ARG A 213 -9.02 5.69 17.76
C ARG A 213 -8.86 4.92 19.07
N GLY A 214 -9.51 3.76 19.22
CA GLY A 214 -9.45 2.94 20.43
C GLY A 214 -10.37 3.38 21.57
N GLY A 215 -11.22 4.40 21.37
CA GLY A 215 -12.15 4.90 22.39
C GLY A 215 -13.51 4.21 22.38
N LYS A 216 -14.33 4.49 23.41
CA LYS A 216 -15.73 4.06 23.51
C LYS A 216 -16.64 4.77 22.49
N TRP A 217 -17.71 4.09 22.10
CA TRP A 217 -18.75 4.61 21.23
C TRP A 217 -19.68 5.57 21.96
N SER A 218 -20.00 6.67 21.29
CA SER A 218 -21.09 7.59 21.62
C SER A 218 -22.22 7.48 20.58
N PRO A 219 -23.46 7.86 20.93
CA PRO A 219 -24.60 7.79 20.00
C PRO A 219 -24.37 8.55 18.69
N MET A 220 -23.68 9.70 18.74
CA MET A 220 -23.38 10.50 17.56
C MET A 220 -22.39 9.80 16.61
N GLN A 221 -21.43 9.04 17.14
CA GLN A 221 -20.51 8.25 16.33
C GLN A 221 -21.23 7.11 15.63
N VAL A 222 -22.14 6.43 16.34
CA VAL A 222 -23.01 5.41 15.75
C VAL A 222 -23.85 5.99 14.62
N SER A 223 -24.49 7.15 14.85
CA SER A 223 -25.32 7.82 13.84
C SER A 223 -24.53 8.09 12.54
N ARG A 224 -23.30 8.60 12.67
CA ARG A 224 -22.45 8.91 11.51
C ARG A 224 -22.09 7.65 10.73
N VAL A 225 -21.77 6.56 11.43
CA VAL A 225 -21.42 5.28 10.79
C VAL A 225 -22.64 4.65 10.14
N MET A 226 -23.79 4.63 10.81
CA MET A 226 -25.05 4.15 10.24
C MET A 226 -25.46 4.93 8.98
N GLN A 227 -25.27 6.26 8.97
CA GLN A 227 -25.54 7.09 7.80
C GLN A 227 -24.63 6.71 6.61
N VAL A 228 -23.34 6.48 6.85
CA VAL A 228 -22.40 6.00 5.83
C VAL A 228 -22.79 4.62 5.30
N LEU A 229 -23.27 3.73 6.17
CA LEU A 229 -23.66 2.36 5.82
C LEU A 229 -25.07 2.21 5.24
N GLY A 230 -25.87 3.29 5.26
CA GLY A 230 -27.29 3.25 4.91
C GLY A 230 -28.15 2.43 5.88
N LEU A 231 -27.67 2.18 7.11
CA LEU A 231 -28.40 1.41 8.12
C LEU A 231 -29.47 2.26 8.79
N ARG A 232 -30.62 1.65 9.05
CA ARG A 232 -31.74 2.27 9.77
C ARG A 232 -32.29 1.26 10.78
N PHE A 233 -32.85 1.76 11.88
CA PHE A 233 -33.68 0.91 12.74
C PHE A 233 -34.89 0.45 11.92
N GLY A 234 -35.19 -0.85 11.96
CA GLY A 234 -36.41 -1.37 11.35
C GLY A 234 -37.62 -0.66 11.94
N LYS A 235 -38.60 -0.30 11.11
CA LYS A 235 -39.91 0.09 11.64
C LYS A 235 -40.47 -1.14 12.34
N ALA A 236 -40.79 -0.97 13.63
CA ALA A 236 -41.61 -1.93 14.36
C ALA A 236 -42.98 -2.07 13.70
#